data_AF-A0A522Q4A3-F1
#
_entry.id   AF-A0A522Q4A3-F1
#
_cell.length_a   1.000
_cell.length_b   1.000
_cell.length_c   1.000
_cell.angle_alpha   90.00
_cell.angle_beta   90.00
_cell.angle_gamma   90.00
#
_symmetry.space_group_name_H-M   'P 1'
#
loop_
_entity.id
_entity.type
_entity.pdbx_description
1 polymer ?
#
loop_
_entity_poly.entity_id
_entity_poly.type
_entity_poly.pdbx_seq_one_letter_code
_entity_poly.pdbx_strand_id
1 'polypeptide(L)'
;MANPPKSVSYLKKLVSAARAIVTYQVGLPVGCIRVSRVLSWLRPYKELSYPVFDEYLQELRTLPISSERLEWNRDALREADKKLEVVSRRFRDKLFEACYEIIDLYGMQSGGATSTKLEPMSR
;
A
#
# COMPACT_ATOMS: atom_id res chain seq x y z
N MET A 1 -24.26 0.07 -19.70
CA MET A 1 -23.82 -0.09 -18.30
C MET A 1 -23.40 1.27 -17.79
N ALA A 2 -23.97 1.76 -16.68
CA ALA A 2 -23.55 3.01 -16.07
C ALA A 2 -22.17 2.81 -15.39
N ASN A 3 -21.27 3.78 -15.54
CA ASN A 3 -19.98 3.73 -14.86
C ASN A 3 -20.20 3.78 -13.33
N PRO A 4 -19.51 2.92 -12.55
CA PRO A 4 -19.60 3.00 -11.10
C PRO A 4 -19.09 4.36 -10.61
N PRO A 5 -19.56 4.85 -9.44
CA PRO A 5 -19.06 6.08 -8.85
C PRO A 5 -17.54 6.07 -8.74
N LYS A 6 -16.88 7.21 -9.01
CA LYS A 6 -15.41 7.32 -8.97
C LYS A 6 -14.82 6.85 -7.63
N SER A 7 -15.52 7.10 -6.52
CA SER A 7 -15.16 6.63 -5.19
C SER A 7 -15.03 5.10 -5.10
N VAL A 8 -15.94 4.35 -5.73
CA VAL A 8 -15.89 2.87 -5.78
C VAL A 8 -14.68 2.39 -6.57
N SER A 9 -14.37 3.05 -7.70
CA SER A 9 -13.17 2.74 -8.48
C SER A 9 -11.89 2.99 -7.66
N TYR A 10 -11.82 4.10 -6.93
CA TYR A 10 -10.66 4.40 -6.09
C TYR A 10 -10.54 3.45 -4.90
N LEU A 11 -11.64 3.05 -4.25
CA LEU A 11 -11.61 2.03 -3.20
C LEU A 11 -11.07 0.69 -3.72
N LYS A 12 -11.49 0.26 -4.92
CA LYS A 12 -10.93 -0.94 -5.56
C LYS A 12 -9.43 -0.83 -5.81
N LYS A 13 -8.96 0.35 -6.23
CA LYS A 13 -7.52 0.62 -6.40
C LYS A 13 -6.78 0.59 -5.06
N LEU A 14 -7.39 1.11 -3.99
CA LEU A 14 -6.80 1.12 -2.64
C LEU A 14 -6.60 -0.32 -2.14
N VAL A 15 -7.64 -1.16 -2.23
CA VAL A 15 -7.58 -2.58 -1.87
C VAL A 15 -6.56 -3.33 -2.71
N SER A 16 -6.53 -3.08 -4.03
CA SER A 16 -5.55 -3.70 -4.93
C SER A 16 -4.11 -3.35 -4.54
N ALA A 17 -3.84 -2.08 -4.22
CA ALA A 17 -2.53 -1.65 -3.75
C ALA A 17 -2.13 -2.30 -2.41
N ALA A 18 -3.06 -2.36 -1.45
CA ALA A 18 -2.83 -3.02 -0.16
C ALA A 18 -2.52 -4.52 -0.33
N ARG A 19 -3.29 -5.24 -1.18
CA ARG A 19 -3.04 -6.65 -1.50
C ARG A 19 -1.67 -6.85 -2.13
N ALA A 20 -1.28 -5.99 -3.07
CA ALA A 20 0.02 -6.10 -3.73
C ALA A 20 1.19 -5.93 -2.75
N ILE A 21 1.04 -5.09 -1.71
CA ILE A 21 2.04 -4.94 -0.64
C ILE A 21 2.13 -6.23 0.19
N VAL A 22 0.99 -6.69 0.72
CA VAL A 22 0.94 -7.86 1.61
C VAL A 22 1.41 -9.14 0.91
N THR A 23 1.13 -9.28 -0.38
CA THR A 23 1.54 -10.43 -1.19
C THR A 23 2.92 -10.28 -1.83
N TYR A 24 3.69 -9.24 -1.46
CA TYR A 24 5.03 -8.96 -1.98
C TYR A 24 5.12 -8.81 -3.51
N GLN A 25 4.00 -8.55 -4.20
CA GLN A 25 4.00 -8.27 -5.65
C GLN A 25 4.64 -6.93 -5.98
N VAL A 26 4.72 -6.02 -5.00
CA VAL A 26 5.39 -4.73 -5.11
C VAL A 26 6.23 -4.47 -3.86
N GLY A 27 7.39 -3.84 -4.03
CA GLY A 27 8.20 -3.41 -2.90
C GLY A 27 7.48 -2.38 -2.04
N LEU A 28 7.74 -2.41 -0.73
CA LEU A 28 7.12 -1.53 0.27
C LEU A 28 7.11 -0.04 -0.12
N PRO A 29 8.23 0.58 -0.55
CA PRO A 29 8.25 1.99 -0.97
C PRO A 29 7.22 2.30 -2.07
N VAL A 30 7.26 1.54 -3.16
CA VAL A 30 6.40 1.75 -4.33
C VAL A 30 4.93 1.45 -4.00
N GLY A 31 4.68 0.42 -3.19
CA GLY A 31 3.35 0.12 -2.69
C GLY A 31 2.76 1.27 -1.87
N CYS A 32 3.53 1.81 -0.92
CA CYS A 32 3.09 2.91 -0.07
C CYS A 32 2.83 4.20 -0.87
N ILE A 33 3.65 4.50 -1.89
CA ILE A 33 3.39 5.61 -2.83
C ILE A 33 2.03 5.42 -3.52
N ARG A 34 1.71 4.20 -3.98
CA ARG A 34 0.43 3.90 -4.62
C ARG A 34 -0.73 4.08 -3.65
N VAL A 35 -0.60 3.58 -2.42
CA VAL A 35 -1.63 3.74 -1.37
C VAL A 35 -1.88 5.21 -1.06
N SER A 36 -0.83 5.98 -0.71
CA SER A 36 -0.95 7.41 -0.37
C SER A 36 -1.56 8.20 -1.53
N ARG A 37 -1.17 7.92 -2.78
CA ARG A 37 -1.77 8.54 -3.97
C ARG A 37 -3.27 8.24 -4.08
N VAL A 38 -3.69 6.99 -3.89
CA VAL A 38 -5.12 6.62 -3.95
C VAL A 38 -5.92 7.24 -2.79
N LEU A 39 -5.34 7.30 -1.58
CA LEU A 39 -5.97 7.99 -0.45
C LEU A 39 -6.21 9.47 -0.76
N SER A 40 -5.26 10.16 -1.38
CA SER A 40 -5.44 11.57 -1.80
C SER A 40 -6.60 11.75 -2.79
N TRP A 41 -6.82 10.78 -3.69
CA TRP A 41 -7.95 10.80 -4.63
C TRP A 41 -9.29 10.49 -3.97
N LEU A 42 -9.28 9.76 -2.87
CA LEU A 42 -10.47 9.42 -2.09
C LEU A 42 -10.93 10.56 -1.19
N ARG A 43 -10.03 11.45 -0.75
CA ARG A 43 -10.34 12.55 0.19
C ARG A 43 -11.63 13.34 -0.14
N PRO A 44 -11.93 13.72 -1.40
CA PRO A 44 -13.16 14.47 -1.71
C PRO A 44 -14.45 13.67 -1.53
N TYR A 45 -14.38 12.34 -1.44
CA TYR A 45 -15.52 11.44 -1.37
C TYR A 45 -15.66 10.74 -0.02
N LYS A 46 -14.54 10.54 0.68
CA LYS A 46 -14.48 9.83 1.95
C LYS A 46 -13.27 10.28 2.75
N GLU A 47 -13.48 10.63 4.01
CA GLU A 47 -12.39 10.81 4.95
C GLU A 47 -11.85 9.43 5.36
N LEU A 48 -10.65 9.13 4.86
CA LEU A 48 -9.85 7.96 5.23
C LEU A 48 -8.48 8.46 5.66
N SER A 49 -8.03 8.02 6.82
CA SER A 49 -6.74 8.41 7.37
C SER A 49 -5.92 7.17 7.69
N TYR A 50 -4.76 7.08 7.06
CA TYR A 50 -3.76 6.04 7.31
C TYR A 50 -2.37 6.72 7.38
N PRO A 51 -2.07 7.45 8.47
CA PRO A 51 -0.89 8.31 8.55
C PRO A 51 0.42 7.53 8.43
N VAL A 52 0.44 6.25 8.81
CA VAL A 52 1.61 5.37 8.73
C VAL A 52 2.24 5.33 7.33
N PHE A 53 1.46 5.44 6.26
CA PHE A 53 2.01 5.47 4.90
C PHE A 53 2.77 6.77 4.64
N ASP A 54 2.24 7.90 5.08
CA ASP A 54 2.88 9.20 4.89
C ASP A 54 4.12 9.34 5.79
N GLU A 55 4.06 8.86 7.03
CA GLU A 55 5.22 8.79 7.95
C GLU A 55 6.36 7.97 7.34
N TYR A 56 6.05 6.78 6.82
CA TYR A 56 7.03 5.94 6.15
C TYR A 56 7.63 6.62 4.91
N LEU A 57 6.81 7.27 4.08
CA LEU A 57 7.30 7.96 2.89
C LEU A 57 8.14 9.19 3.22
N GLN A 58 7.88 9.88 4.32
CA GLN A 58 8.72 10.99 4.80
C GLN A 58 10.13 10.52 5.16
N GLU A 59 10.26 9.37 5.82
CA GLU A 59 11.56 8.76 6.16
C GLU A 59 12.37 8.34 4.92
N LEU A 60 11.70 8.09 3.79
CA LEU A 60 12.35 7.72 2.54
C LEU A 60 12.57 8.89 1.57
N ARG A 61 12.19 10.11 1.91
CA ARG A 61 12.14 11.26 0.98
C ARG A 61 13.47 11.55 0.26
N THR A 62 14.60 11.24 0.91
CA THR A 62 15.95 11.48 0.37
C THR A 62 16.56 10.26 -0.32
N LEU A 63 15.84 9.13 -0.37
CA LEU A 63 16.33 7.88 -0.93
C LEU A 63 15.77 7.64 -2.34
N PRO A 64 16.58 7.06 -3.25
CA PRO A 64 16.14 6.75 -4.59
C PRO A 64 15.28 5.47 -4.61
N ILE A 65 14.00 5.62 -4.92
CA ILE A 65 12.97 4.56 -4.88
C ILE A 65 12.61 4.09 -6.30
N SER A 66 12.64 4.99 -7.29
CA SER A 66 12.13 4.74 -8.64
C SER A 66 13.21 4.95 -9.72
N SER A 67 12.85 5.60 -10.83
CA SER A 67 13.71 5.83 -12.00
C SER A 67 14.98 6.60 -11.68
N GLU A 68 14.99 7.44 -10.64
CA GLU A 68 16.19 8.15 -10.16
C GLU A 68 17.34 7.20 -9.82
N ARG A 69 17.05 5.92 -9.52
CA ARG A 69 18.08 4.90 -9.29
C ARG A 69 18.95 4.65 -10.51
N LEU A 70 18.49 4.95 -11.73
CA LEU A 70 19.29 4.81 -12.95
C LEU A 70 20.38 5.87 -13.07
N GLU A 71 20.26 6.98 -12.34
CA GLU A 71 21.17 8.13 -12.40
C GLU A 71 22.23 8.09 -11.28
N TRP A 72 22.07 7.19 -10.31
CA TRP A 72 22.97 7.09 -9.16
C TRP A 72 24.14 6.15 -9.42
N ASN A 73 25.29 6.47 -8.82
CA ASN A 73 26.41 5.54 -8.77
C ASN A 73 26.04 4.27 -7.96
N ARG A 74 26.56 3.12 -8.40
CA ARG A 74 26.27 1.80 -7.82
C ARG A 74 26.60 1.68 -6.33
N ASP A 75 27.68 2.28 -5.86
CA ASP A 75 28.07 2.22 -4.46
C ASP A 75 27.19 3.12 -3.59
N ALA A 76 26.81 4.29 -4.10
CA ALA A 76 25.83 5.15 -3.44
C ALA A 76 24.45 4.47 -3.33
N LEU A 77 24.02 3.73 -4.37
CA LEU A 77 22.79 2.94 -4.33
C LEU A 77 22.83 1.83 -3.28
N ARG A 78 23.96 1.12 -3.13
CA ARG A 78 24.11 0.07 -2.11
C ARG A 78 23.94 0.65 -0.70
N GLU A 79 24.51 1.81 -0.43
CA GLU A 79 24.34 2.48 0.86
C GLU A 79 22.92 2.99 1.07
N ALA A 80 22.27 3.48 0.02
CA ALA A 80 20.85 3.87 0.08
C ALA A 80 19.94 2.66 0.34
N ASP A 81 20.22 1.51 -0.25
CA ASP A 81 19.44 0.29 -0.08
C ASP A 81 19.53 -0.25 1.36
N LYS A 82 20.71 -0.18 1.98
CA LYS A 82 20.87 -0.50 3.42
C LYS A 82 19.98 0.38 4.29
N LYS A 83 19.95 1.70 4.02
CA LYS A 83 19.08 2.64 4.76
C LYS A 83 17.61 2.32 4.53
N LEU A 84 17.25 2.05 3.28
CA LEU A 84 15.88 1.70 2.90
C LEU A 84 15.41 0.42 3.60
N GLU A 85 16.26 -0.59 3.71
CA GLU A 85 15.97 -1.83 4.42
C GLU A 85 15.71 -1.61 5.91
N VAL A 86 16.56 -0.81 6.58
CA VAL A 86 16.41 -0.47 8.00
C VAL A 86 15.07 0.21 8.26
N VAL A 87 14.72 1.23 7.44
CA VAL A 87 13.44 1.94 7.57
C VAL A 87 12.27 1.00 7.26
N SER A 88 12.36 0.23 6.17
CA SER A 88 11.31 -0.73 5.77
C SER A 88 11.03 -1.76 6.85
N ARG A 89 12.07 -2.28 7.51
CA ARG A 89 11.93 -3.25 8.60
C ARG A 89 11.21 -2.66 9.80
N ARG A 90 11.52 -1.41 10.17
CA ARG A 90 10.90 -0.72 11.31
C ARG A 90 9.40 -0.46 11.10
N PHE A 91 8.99 -0.18 9.86
CA PHE A 91 7.60 0.14 9.53
C PHE A 91 6.77 -1.07 9.06
N ARG A 92 7.41 -2.19 8.71
CA ARG A 92 6.77 -3.34 8.05
C ARG A 92 5.47 -3.77 8.72
N ASP A 93 5.53 -4.06 10.01
CA ASP A 93 4.38 -4.64 10.72
C ASP A 93 3.21 -3.65 10.75
N LYS A 94 3.47 -2.37 11.05
CA LYS A 94 2.44 -1.31 11.05
C LYS A 94 1.84 -1.08 9.66
N LEU A 95 2.66 -1.12 8.61
CA LEU A 95 2.19 -1.01 7.22
C LEU A 95 1.32 -2.20 6.84
N PHE A 96 1.69 -3.40 7.29
CA PHE A 96 0.94 -4.62 7.03
C PHE A 96 -0.39 -4.62 7.76
N GLU A 97 -0.43 -4.23 9.03
CA GLU A 97 -1.67 -4.03 9.79
C GLU A 97 -2.61 -3.06 9.08
N ALA A 98 -2.12 -1.89 8.66
CA ALA A 98 -2.91 -0.92 7.91
C ALA A 98 -3.40 -1.48 6.55
N CYS A 99 -2.57 -2.28 5.86
CA CYS A 99 -2.98 -2.92 4.62
C CYS A 99 -4.07 -3.98 4.85
N TYR A 100 -3.96 -4.79 5.90
CA TYR A 100 -4.99 -5.76 6.27
C TYR A 100 -6.30 -5.07 6.64
N GLU A 101 -6.25 -4.01 7.43
CA GLU A 101 -7.43 -3.20 7.76
C GLU A 101 -8.14 -2.67 6.49
N ILE A 102 -7.37 -2.11 5.54
CA ILE A 102 -7.91 -1.68 4.25
C ILE A 102 -8.59 -2.84 3.50
N ILE A 103 -7.96 -4.02 3.49
CA ILE A 103 -8.49 -5.20 2.80
C ILE A 103 -9.77 -5.70 3.48
N ASP A 104 -9.82 -5.71 4.79
CA ASP A 104 -10.95 -6.23 5.54
C ASP A 104 -12.17 -5.30 5.41
N LEU A 105 -11.95 -3.99 5.53
CA LEU A 105 -13.03 -2.99 5.45
C LEU A 105 -13.58 -2.81 4.02
N TYR A 106 -12.72 -2.90 3.00
CA TYR A 106 -13.06 -2.50 1.63
C TYR A 106 -12.97 -3.63 0.60
N GLY A 107 -12.36 -4.77 0.95
CA GLY A 107 -12.17 -5.90 0.06
C GLY A 107 -13.45 -6.65 -0.27
N MET A 108 -14.41 -6.71 0.66
CA MET A 108 -15.71 -7.36 0.45
C MET A 108 -16.70 -6.50 -0.35
N GLN A 109 -16.55 -5.17 -0.34
CA GLN A 109 -17.39 -4.26 -1.13
C GLN A 109 -17.08 -4.31 -2.64
N SER A 110 -16.12 -5.13 -3.04
CA SER A 110 -15.61 -5.25 -4.41
C SER A 110 -16.08 -6.51 -5.14
N GLY A 111 -16.69 -7.47 -4.44
CA GLY A 111 -17.21 -8.73 -4.99
C GLY A 111 -18.72 -8.80 -4.90
N GLY A 112 -19.40 -9.06 -6.01
CA GLY A 112 -20.76 -9.59 -5.97
C GLY A 112 -20.77 -10.87 -5.14
N ALA A 113 -21.88 -11.09 -4.44
CA ALA A 113 -22.11 -12.17 -3.50
C ALA A 113 -21.45 -13.51 -3.89
N THR A 114 -20.54 -13.98 -3.06
CA THR A 114 -20.40 -15.40 -2.78
C THR A 114 -19.95 -15.57 -1.33
N SER A 115 -20.86 -16.11 -0.54
CA SER A 115 -20.61 -16.66 0.78
C SER A 115 -19.67 -17.86 0.62
N THR A 116 -18.45 -17.75 1.15
CA THR A 116 -17.65 -18.94 1.46
C THR A 116 -17.24 -18.85 2.92
N LYS A 117 -17.97 -19.60 3.73
CA LYS A 117 -17.73 -19.90 5.13
C LYS A 117 -16.32 -20.47 5.27
N LEU A 118 -15.41 -19.72 5.88
CA LEU A 118 -14.12 -20.25 6.34
C LEU A 118 -14.32 -20.78 7.75
N GLU A 119 -14.38 -22.11 7.90
CA GLU A 119 -14.25 -22.76 9.20
C GLU A 119 -12.78 -22.73 9.65
N PRO A 120 -12.50 -22.54 10.95
CA PRO A 120 -11.15 -22.55 11.46
C PRO A 120 -10.59 -23.97 11.45
N MET A 121 -9.42 -24.15 10.79
CA MET A 121 -8.58 -25.33 11.00
C MET A 121 -8.16 -25.37 12.48
N SER A 122 -8.78 -26.27 13.22
CA SER A 122 -8.33 -26.67 14.55
C SER A 122 -7.02 -27.45 14.42
N ARG A 123 -6.07 -27.12 15.28
CA ARG A 123 -4.78 -27.81 15.43
C ARG A 123 -4.95 -29.19 16.06
#